data_AF-A0A3D2WY08-F1
#
_entry.id   AF-A0A3D2WY08-F1
#
_cell.length_a   1.000
_cell.length_b   1.000
_cell.length_c   1.000
_cell.angle_alpha   90.00
_cell.angle_beta   90.00
_cell.angle_gamma   90.00
#
_symmetry.space_group_name_H-M   'P 1'
#
loop_
_entity.id
_entity.type
_entity.pdbx_description
1 polymer ?
#
loop_
_entity_poly.entity_id
_entity_poly.type
_entity_poly.pdbx_seq_one_letter_code
_entity_poly.pdbx_strand_id
1 'polypeptide(L)'
;MKYYIKTCLLSFLVLILLLFILLVDTTFYHVSSFIKIYRFERELTIIIAFLILYSVNKSIFNRLKLNIKQNLLFIWGSVIALFLLVFLPYLVLKKYLVLWDNNPFLAEYPLVWNAFSTFCTLSTIAILYFLLLLIRNLLYTKPGKFSIFEFRVLVWSILLFSTVLFFIEDRYSFEQTTILQGNITSITWILGGIILMLSFLIGCHQPWLDIFNKKEKYIGFGLILVLLPVSLYLMSSRLLMPVYAYSTIVKGFTLSTFAFINIYLILSFLGFLLRLPAASLYDRVSAEIVSITKISQMISANENIQQVFDSIVQYACKLTESDACWLEMGRQESQGSPIVASVNLSDIDKNILSQPAGRSLGHRVIENKEPVLIHNVSKDDRTAHLRLLNIKWKSLLAVPLIKDSRVVGILYSAKKYSYAFDEKNLNTLTSLAIQVNIALGNSDFNGLVDQNLGDDRNLRD
;
A
#
# COMPACT_ATOMS: atom_id res chain seq x y z
N MET A 1 8.96 33.00 12.90
CA MET A 1 9.25 34.17 12.03
C MET A 1 10.56 34.02 11.23
N LYS A 2 11.74 33.89 11.87
CA LYS A 2 13.06 33.80 11.19
C LYS A 2 13.15 32.82 10.01
N TYR A 3 12.47 31.68 10.12
CA TYR A 3 12.47 30.67 9.06
C TYR A 3 11.68 31.08 7.81
N TYR A 4 10.48 31.65 7.96
CA TYR A 4 9.67 32.10 6.82
C TYR A 4 10.38 33.21 6.05
N ILE A 5 11.05 34.11 6.79
CA ILE A 5 11.90 35.16 6.23
C ILE A 5 13.05 34.53 5.41
N LYS A 6 13.73 33.50 5.95
CA LYS A 6 14.79 32.78 5.22
C LYS A 6 14.28 32.12 3.94
N THR A 7 13.16 31.39 3.99
CA THR A 7 12.59 30.73 2.81
C THR A 7 12.15 31.76 1.77
N CYS A 8 11.49 32.84 2.18
CA CYS A 8 11.07 33.92 1.29
C CYS A 8 12.25 34.63 0.63
N LEU A 9 13.32 34.90 1.38
CA LEU A 9 14.53 35.53 0.87
C LEU A 9 15.25 34.63 -0.15
N LEU A 10 15.33 33.33 0.14
CA LEU A 10 15.89 32.34 -0.81
C LEU A 10 15.05 32.25 -2.09
N SER A 11 13.72 32.24 -2.00
CA SER A 11 12.83 32.27 -3.17
C SER A 11 12.98 33.55 -3.99
N PHE A 12 13.13 34.70 -3.33
CA PHE A 12 13.37 35.98 -3.99
C PHE A 12 14.73 36.00 -4.71
N LEU A 13 15.76 35.42 -4.10
CA LEU A 13 17.08 35.28 -4.74
C LEU A 13 17.01 34.42 -6.00
N VAL A 14 16.27 33.31 -5.99
CA VAL A 14 16.04 32.49 -7.19
C VAL A 14 15.36 33.30 -8.30
N LEU A 15 14.34 34.10 -7.95
CA LEU A 15 13.64 34.94 -8.90
C LEU A 15 14.57 35.97 -9.55
N ILE A 16 15.43 36.63 -8.76
CA ILE A 16 16.42 37.60 -9.28
C ILE A 16 17.38 36.93 -10.26
N LEU A 17 17.93 35.77 -9.89
CA LEU A 17 18.88 35.04 -10.75
C LEU A 17 18.24 34.63 -12.08
N LEU A 18 16.99 34.15 -12.05
CA LEU A 18 16.26 33.76 -13.26
C LEU A 18 15.83 34.96 -14.10
N LEU A 19 15.44 36.07 -13.48
CA LEU A 19 15.15 37.32 -14.19
C LEU A 19 16.39 37.87 -14.89
N PHE A 20 17.56 37.78 -14.24
CA PHE A 20 18.83 38.15 -14.85
C PHE A 20 19.12 37.27 -16.08
N ILE A 21 18.98 35.95 -15.97
CA ILE A 21 19.14 35.03 -17.11
C ILE A 21 18.14 35.34 -18.22
N LEU A 22 16.87 35.59 -17.88
CA LEU A 22 15.83 35.96 -18.84
C LEU A 22 16.21 37.24 -19.60
N LEU A 23 16.69 38.27 -18.90
CA LEU A 23 17.09 39.53 -19.50
C LEU A 23 18.28 39.32 -20.45
N VAL A 24 19.30 38.56 -20.03
CA VAL A 24 20.47 38.25 -20.87
C VAL A 24 20.07 37.44 -22.11
N ASP A 25 19.28 36.37 -21.95
CA ASP A 25 18.85 35.49 -23.04
C ASP A 25 17.96 36.23 -24.07
N THR A 26 17.20 37.23 -23.62
CA THR A 26 16.31 38.01 -24.50
C THR A 26 17.03 39.16 -25.20
N THR A 27 17.91 39.87 -24.50
CA THR A 27 18.68 40.98 -25.07
C THR A 27 19.69 40.52 -26.11
N PHE A 28 20.37 39.39 -25.86
CA PHE A 28 21.42 38.88 -26.75
C PHE A 28 20.94 37.78 -27.70
N TYR A 29 19.63 37.58 -27.84
CA TYR A 29 19.04 36.50 -28.64
C TYR A 29 19.59 36.40 -30.07
N HIS A 30 19.79 37.55 -30.74
CA HIS A 30 20.30 37.62 -32.11
C HIS A 30 21.84 37.56 -32.22
N VAL A 31 22.55 37.60 -31.09
CA VAL A 31 24.02 37.60 -31.04
C VAL A 31 24.52 36.24 -30.58
N SER A 32 24.53 35.27 -31.50
CA SER A 32 24.88 33.87 -31.22
C SER A 32 26.29 33.69 -30.65
N SER A 33 27.24 34.57 -30.97
CA SER A 33 28.60 34.55 -30.43
C SER A 33 28.66 34.91 -28.95
N PHE A 34 27.89 35.91 -28.51
CA PHE A 34 27.84 36.35 -27.10
C PHE A 34 27.29 35.22 -26.21
N ILE A 35 26.22 34.59 -26.67
CA ILE A 35 25.55 33.50 -25.99
C ILE A 35 26.45 32.25 -25.82
N LYS A 36 27.35 31.99 -26.78
CA LYS A 36 28.34 30.89 -26.71
C LYS A 36 29.49 31.19 -25.75
N ILE A 37 29.97 32.43 -25.70
CA ILE A 37 31.07 32.85 -24.82
C ILE A 37 30.67 32.70 -23.35
N TYR A 38 29.46 33.15 -22.98
CA TYR A 38 28.97 33.12 -21.59
C TYR A 38 28.21 31.85 -21.20
N ARG A 39 28.41 30.76 -21.97
CA ARG A 39 27.68 29.49 -21.77
C ARG A 39 27.93 28.92 -20.37
N PHE A 40 29.17 28.99 -19.88
CA PHE A 40 29.55 28.38 -18.60
C PHE A 40 28.99 29.17 -17.41
N GLU A 41 29.13 30.49 -17.41
CA GLU A 41 28.64 31.39 -16.36
C GLU A 41 27.11 31.32 -16.24
N ARG A 42 26.41 31.26 -17.38
CA ARG A 42 24.96 31.09 -17.41
C ARG A 42 24.53 29.78 -16.74
N GLU A 43 25.14 28.65 -17.12
CA GLU A 43 24.79 27.35 -16.53
C GLU A 43 25.19 27.25 -15.06
N LEU A 44 26.31 27.85 -14.65
CA LEU A 44 26.69 27.97 -13.23
C LEU A 44 25.61 28.72 -12.43
N THR A 45 25.10 29.83 -12.97
CA THR A 45 24.04 30.63 -12.34
C THR A 45 22.76 29.81 -12.17
N ILE A 46 22.42 28.99 -13.18
CA ILE A 46 21.28 28.07 -13.15
C ILE A 46 21.46 26.98 -12.08
N ILE A 47 22.64 26.38 -11.97
CA ILE A 47 22.95 25.40 -10.92
C ILE A 47 22.76 26.02 -9.53
N ILE A 48 23.27 27.23 -9.32
CA ILE A 48 23.12 27.95 -8.04
C ILE A 48 21.63 28.16 -7.72
N ALA A 49 20.85 28.62 -8.70
CA ALA A 49 19.40 28.79 -8.54
C ALA A 49 18.71 27.46 -8.18
N PHE A 50 19.12 26.34 -8.76
CA PHE A 50 18.54 25.02 -8.46
C PHE A 50 18.90 24.49 -7.07
N LEU A 51 20.14 24.69 -6.62
CA LEU A 51 20.54 24.32 -5.26
C LEU A 51 19.74 25.11 -4.22
N ILE A 52 19.48 26.40 -4.48
CA ILE A 52 18.63 27.23 -3.62
C ILE A 52 17.18 26.72 -3.67
N LEU A 53 16.65 26.42 -4.86
CA LEU A 53 15.30 25.89 -5.04
C LEU A 53 15.10 24.55 -4.31
N TYR A 54 16.10 23.66 -4.35
CA TYR A 54 16.10 22.42 -3.58
C TYR A 54 16.03 22.69 -2.06
N SER A 55 16.80 23.65 -1.56
CA SER A 55 16.77 24.06 -0.15
C SER A 55 15.39 24.56 0.27
N VAL A 56 14.76 25.39 -0.57
CA VAL A 56 13.38 25.89 -0.38
C VAL A 56 12.37 24.73 -0.36
N ASN A 57 12.42 23.83 -1.35
CA ASN A 57 11.51 22.69 -1.42
C ASN A 57 11.67 21.72 -0.24
N LYS A 58 12.91 21.41 0.14
CA LYS A 58 13.22 20.57 1.32
C LYS A 58 12.68 21.22 2.60
N SER A 59 12.82 22.53 2.70
CA SER A 59 12.31 23.34 3.80
C SER A 59 10.78 23.27 3.92
N ILE A 60 10.06 23.42 2.80
CA ILE A 60 8.60 23.29 2.73
C ILE A 60 8.17 21.87 3.07
N PHE A 61 8.82 20.87 2.46
CA PHE A 61 8.49 19.45 2.63
C PHE A 61 8.56 19.01 4.09
N ASN A 62 9.65 19.36 4.80
CA ASN A 62 9.87 18.95 6.19
C ASN A 62 8.78 19.48 7.14
N ARG A 63 7.99 20.49 6.74
CA ARG A 63 6.89 21.04 7.53
C ARG A 63 5.59 20.29 7.38
N LEU A 64 5.38 19.63 6.25
CA LEU A 64 4.10 19.02 5.91
C LEU A 64 3.76 17.79 6.78
N LYS A 65 4.75 17.21 7.51
CA LYS A 65 4.60 16.04 8.40
C LYS A 65 3.57 15.03 7.89
N LEU A 66 3.75 14.59 6.64
CA LEU A 66 2.73 13.88 5.89
C LEU A 66 2.55 12.44 6.40
N ASN A 67 1.30 12.07 6.66
CA ASN A 67 0.93 10.65 6.78
C ASN A 67 1.05 9.95 5.42
N ILE A 68 1.18 8.62 5.39
CA ILE A 68 1.36 7.84 4.15
C ILE A 68 0.27 8.14 3.11
N LYS A 69 -1.00 8.22 3.55
CA LYS A 69 -2.14 8.53 2.67
C LYS A 69 -2.04 9.93 2.06
N GLN A 70 -1.69 10.93 2.88
CA GLN A 70 -1.48 12.30 2.40
C GLN A 70 -0.28 12.35 1.45
N ASN A 71 0.81 11.65 1.77
CA ASN A 71 2.00 11.57 0.92
C ASN A 71 1.67 11.06 -0.49
N LEU A 72 0.85 10.01 -0.60
CA LEU A 72 0.37 9.50 -1.89
C LEU A 72 -0.53 10.49 -2.63
N LEU A 73 -1.42 11.17 -1.93
CA LEU A 73 -2.28 12.20 -2.53
C LEU A 73 -1.45 13.38 -3.07
N PHE A 74 -0.39 13.77 -2.36
CA PHE A 74 0.56 14.77 -2.83
C PHE A 74 1.37 14.31 -4.04
N ILE A 75 1.76 13.01 -4.14
CA ILE A 75 2.40 12.46 -5.35
C ILE A 75 1.46 12.63 -6.54
N TRP A 76 0.20 12.24 -6.37
CA TRP A 76 -0.83 12.37 -7.39
C TRP A 76 -1.05 13.82 -7.82
N GLY A 77 -1.27 14.70 -6.84
CA GLY A 77 -1.44 16.13 -7.10
C GLY A 77 -0.23 16.76 -7.78
N SER A 78 0.99 16.30 -7.46
CA SER A 78 2.23 16.80 -8.07
C SER A 78 2.34 16.43 -9.55
N VAL A 79 2.01 15.20 -9.94
CA VAL A 79 2.05 14.80 -11.36
C VAL A 79 0.97 15.53 -12.17
N ILE A 80 -0.23 15.69 -11.62
CA ILE A 80 -1.29 16.48 -12.26
C ILE A 80 -0.88 17.95 -12.37
N ALA A 81 -0.34 18.53 -11.29
CA ALA A 81 0.14 19.90 -11.29
C ALA A 81 1.25 20.10 -12.34
N LEU A 82 2.16 19.14 -12.49
CA LEU A 82 3.20 19.15 -13.53
C LEU A 82 2.58 19.22 -14.92
N PHE A 83 1.61 18.33 -15.18
CA PHE A 83 0.91 18.31 -16.45
C PHE A 83 0.19 19.64 -16.72
N LEU A 84 -0.59 20.14 -15.76
CA LEU A 84 -1.35 21.39 -15.92
C LEU A 84 -0.46 22.63 -16.07
N LEU A 85 0.61 22.74 -15.26
CA LEU A 85 1.53 23.89 -15.31
C LEU A 85 2.35 23.97 -16.59
N VAL A 86 2.53 22.85 -17.29
CA VAL A 86 3.18 22.84 -18.61
C VAL A 86 2.14 22.96 -19.73
N PHE A 87 1.03 22.23 -19.63
CA PHE A 87 0.03 22.12 -20.69
C PHE A 87 -0.86 23.36 -20.84
N LEU A 88 -1.36 23.93 -19.74
CA LEU A 88 -2.26 25.09 -19.81
C LEU A 88 -1.58 26.33 -20.42
N PRO A 89 -0.37 26.74 -19.98
CA PRO A 89 0.24 27.91 -20.58
C PRO A 89 0.71 27.64 -22.01
N TYR A 90 1.05 26.38 -22.35
CA TYR A 90 1.29 25.99 -23.74
C TYR A 90 0.06 26.22 -24.63
N LEU A 91 -1.15 25.86 -24.17
CA LEU A 91 -2.38 26.10 -24.91
C LEU A 91 -2.70 27.59 -25.07
N VAL A 92 -2.59 28.37 -23.99
CA VAL A 92 -2.89 29.80 -23.99
C VAL A 92 -1.92 30.57 -24.89
N LEU A 93 -0.63 30.22 -24.83
CA LEU A 93 0.42 30.91 -25.57
C LEU A 93 0.71 30.29 -26.93
N LYS A 94 0.00 29.25 -27.36
CA LYS A 94 0.28 28.50 -28.60
C LYS A 94 0.46 29.41 -29.83
N LYS A 95 -0.34 30.47 -29.93
CA LYS A 95 -0.27 31.45 -31.03
C LYS A 95 1.04 32.26 -31.04
N TYR A 96 1.66 32.44 -29.88
CA TYR A 96 2.89 33.21 -29.68
C TYR A 96 4.14 32.33 -29.54
N LEU A 97 3.97 31.01 -29.44
CA LEU A 97 5.05 30.01 -29.35
C LEU A 97 5.40 29.43 -30.73
N VAL A 98 5.47 30.29 -31.74
CA VAL A 98 5.83 29.90 -33.11
C VAL A 98 7.36 29.80 -33.22
N LEU A 99 7.83 28.61 -33.62
CA LEU A 99 9.23 28.30 -33.84
C LEU A 99 9.47 28.02 -35.32
N TRP A 100 10.44 28.71 -35.92
CA TRP A 100 10.91 28.41 -37.26
C TRP A 100 11.76 27.13 -37.22
N ASP A 101 11.53 26.21 -38.15
CA ASP A 101 12.18 24.88 -38.22
C ASP A 101 12.15 24.06 -36.92
N ASN A 102 11.16 24.29 -36.06
CA ASN A 102 11.10 23.73 -34.70
C ASN A 102 12.37 24.02 -33.87
N ASN A 103 13.06 25.13 -34.13
CA ASN A 103 14.25 25.52 -33.40
C ASN A 103 13.89 26.59 -32.34
N PRO A 104 14.10 26.32 -31.03
CA PRO A 104 13.87 27.27 -29.93
C PRO A 104 14.65 28.59 -30.06
N PHE A 105 15.77 28.57 -30.79
CA PHE A 105 16.61 29.74 -31.04
C PHE A 105 16.17 30.54 -32.29
N LEU A 106 15.09 30.09 -32.95
CA LEU A 106 14.44 30.79 -34.06
C LEU A 106 12.94 31.01 -33.75
N ALA A 107 12.64 31.50 -32.55
CA ALA A 107 11.29 31.87 -32.13
C ALA A 107 10.89 33.22 -32.73
N GLU A 108 9.65 33.32 -33.22
CA GLU A 108 9.11 34.57 -33.77
C GLU A 108 9.01 35.66 -32.68
N TYR A 109 8.69 35.25 -31.44
CA TYR A 109 8.62 36.13 -30.27
C TYR A 109 9.60 35.66 -29.17
N PRO A 110 10.88 36.05 -29.23
CA PRO A 110 11.92 35.54 -28.32
C PRO A 110 11.66 35.79 -26.84
N LEU A 111 11.12 36.98 -26.50
CA LEU A 111 10.77 37.32 -25.12
C LEU A 111 9.69 36.38 -24.55
N VAL A 112 8.64 36.13 -25.33
CA VAL A 112 7.53 35.25 -24.92
C VAL A 112 8.03 33.81 -24.79
N TRP A 113 8.84 33.35 -25.74
CA TRP A 113 9.43 32.00 -25.69
C TRP A 113 10.32 31.81 -24.47
N ASN A 114 11.26 32.74 -24.20
CA ASN A 114 12.17 32.64 -23.07
C ASN A 114 11.44 32.77 -21.73
N ALA A 115 10.43 33.65 -21.62
CA ALA A 115 9.59 33.77 -20.43
C ALA A 115 8.76 32.50 -20.17
N PHE A 116 8.19 31.91 -21.23
CA PHE A 116 7.47 30.64 -21.13
C PHE A 116 8.41 29.48 -20.74
N SER A 117 9.57 29.39 -21.37
CA SER A 117 10.60 28.38 -21.08
C SER A 117 11.09 28.46 -19.62
N THR A 118 11.43 29.66 -19.13
CA THR A 118 11.82 29.89 -17.72
C THR A 118 10.72 29.50 -16.73
N PHE A 119 9.46 29.83 -17.02
CA PHE A 119 8.33 29.44 -16.18
C PHE A 119 8.15 27.92 -16.12
N CYS A 120 8.19 27.26 -17.29
CA CYS A 120 8.08 25.81 -17.37
C CYS A 120 9.25 25.12 -16.64
N THR A 121 10.48 25.63 -16.75
CA THR A 121 11.65 25.01 -16.10
C THR A 121 11.59 25.13 -14.59
N LEU A 122 11.26 26.32 -14.06
CA LEU A 122 11.07 26.52 -12.63
C LEU A 122 10.00 25.57 -12.07
N SER A 123 8.85 25.51 -12.74
CA SER A 123 7.72 24.69 -12.32
C SER A 123 8.05 23.19 -12.36
N THR A 124 8.67 22.72 -13.45
CA THR A 124 9.04 21.31 -13.60
C THR A 124 10.08 20.87 -12.57
N ILE A 125 11.13 21.66 -12.36
CA ILE A 125 12.19 21.31 -11.40
C ILE A 125 11.66 21.35 -9.97
N ALA A 126 10.84 22.36 -9.62
CA ALA A 126 10.26 22.46 -8.30
C ALA A 126 9.42 21.22 -7.97
N ILE A 127 8.59 20.78 -8.92
CA ILE A 127 7.73 19.61 -8.76
C ILE A 127 8.53 18.31 -8.76
N LEU A 128 9.53 18.15 -9.63
CA LEU A 128 10.38 16.96 -9.63
C LEU A 128 11.16 16.80 -8.32
N TYR A 129 11.69 17.90 -7.76
CA TYR A 129 12.31 17.85 -6.42
C TYR A 129 11.30 17.45 -5.35
N PHE A 130 10.09 18.02 -5.38
CA PHE A 130 9.05 17.68 -4.43
C PHE A 130 8.64 16.18 -4.54
N LEU A 131 8.50 15.66 -5.77
CA LEU A 131 8.26 14.24 -6.04
C LEU A 131 9.36 13.33 -5.49
N LEU A 132 10.64 13.67 -5.71
CA LEU A 132 11.76 12.93 -5.14
C LEU A 132 11.73 12.91 -3.60
N LEU A 133 11.33 14.02 -2.97
CA LEU A 133 11.17 14.08 -1.51
C LEU A 133 9.99 13.24 -1.01
N LEU A 134 8.86 13.22 -1.72
CA LEU A 134 7.69 12.39 -1.42
C LEU A 134 8.04 10.89 -1.53
N ILE A 135 8.73 10.48 -2.60
CA ILE A 135 9.19 9.11 -2.81
C ILE A 135 10.19 8.71 -1.72
N ARG A 136 11.15 9.58 -1.38
CA ARG A 136 12.07 9.36 -0.26
C ARG A 136 11.32 9.09 1.04
N ASN A 137 10.26 9.84 1.33
CA ASN A 137 9.45 9.66 2.52
C ASN A 137 8.70 8.32 2.53
N LEU A 138 8.25 7.81 1.38
CA LEU A 138 7.68 6.46 1.27
C LEU A 138 8.72 5.38 1.56
N LEU A 139 9.93 5.52 0.99
CA LEU A 139 11.01 4.54 1.17
C LEU A 139 11.47 4.44 2.64
N TYR A 140 11.37 5.53 3.41
CA TYR A 140 11.86 5.58 4.79
C TYR A 140 10.83 5.12 5.83
N THR A 141 9.64 4.70 5.40
CA THR A 141 8.60 4.15 6.30
C THR A 141 9.06 2.88 6.99
N LYS A 142 9.68 1.95 6.24
CA LYS A 142 10.37 0.76 6.74
C LYS A 142 11.63 0.54 5.91
N PRO A 143 12.74 1.22 6.23
CA PRO A 143 13.93 1.17 5.40
C PRO A 143 14.51 -0.26 5.39
N GLY A 144 14.85 -0.77 4.21
CA GLY A 144 15.72 -1.94 4.10
C GLY A 144 17.14 -1.59 4.55
N LYS A 145 18.01 -2.60 4.67
CA LYS A 145 19.40 -2.42 5.14
C LYS A 145 20.17 -1.35 4.34
N PHE A 146 19.89 -1.22 3.04
CA PHE A 146 20.61 -0.32 2.13
C PHE A 146 19.74 0.76 1.47
N SER A 147 18.43 0.83 1.73
CA SER A 147 17.50 1.68 0.96
C SER A 147 17.82 3.18 1.02
N ILE A 148 18.35 3.66 2.17
CA ILE A 148 18.78 5.05 2.32
C ILE A 148 20.00 5.35 1.45
N PHE A 149 20.96 4.41 1.42
CA PHE A 149 22.19 4.53 0.67
C PHE A 149 21.90 4.50 -0.84
N GLU A 150 21.15 3.50 -1.30
CA GLU A 150 20.74 3.34 -2.70
C GLU A 150 20.06 4.60 -3.25
N PHE A 151 19.11 5.18 -2.50
CA PHE A 151 18.43 6.40 -2.92
C PHE A 151 19.38 7.62 -3.01
N ARG A 152 20.35 7.73 -2.08
CA ARG A 152 21.35 8.81 -2.15
C ARG A 152 22.24 8.64 -3.37
N VAL A 153 22.71 7.42 -3.63
CA VAL A 153 23.54 7.11 -4.80
C VAL A 153 22.77 7.42 -6.09
N LEU A 154 21.50 7.04 -6.20
CA LEU A 154 20.65 7.38 -7.33
C LEU A 154 20.61 8.90 -7.59
N VAL A 155 20.37 9.71 -6.55
CA VAL A 155 20.33 11.17 -6.69
C VAL A 155 21.68 11.73 -7.14
N TRP A 156 22.79 11.23 -6.59
CA TRP A 156 24.13 11.62 -7.04
C TRP A 156 24.40 11.21 -8.49
N SER A 157 23.97 10.02 -8.91
CA SER A 157 24.08 9.56 -10.30
C SER A 157 23.26 10.43 -11.26
N ILE A 158 22.05 10.84 -10.88
CA ILE A 158 21.21 11.76 -11.68
C ILE A 158 21.92 13.11 -11.86
N LEU A 159 22.46 13.68 -10.77
CA LEU A 159 23.18 14.96 -10.84
C LEU A 159 24.46 14.82 -11.69
N LEU A 160 25.21 13.74 -11.53
CA LEU A 160 26.43 13.49 -12.31
C LEU A 160 26.11 13.32 -13.80
N PHE A 161 25.06 12.57 -14.15
CA PHE A 161 24.60 12.44 -15.53
C PHE A 161 24.20 13.79 -16.13
N SER A 162 23.51 14.63 -15.36
CA SER A 162 23.11 15.98 -15.78
C SER A 162 24.31 16.88 -16.09
N THR A 163 25.35 16.82 -15.25
CA THR A 163 26.59 17.57 -15.45
C THR A 163 27.39 17.03 -16.65
N VAL A 164 27.47 15.72 -16.82
CA VAL A 164 28.17 15.10 -17.96
C VAL A 164 27.49 15.47 -19.28
N LEU A 165 26.15 15.48 -19.33
CA LEU A 165 25.41 15.92 -20.51
C LEU A 165 25.74 17.36 -20.91
N PHE A 166 25.94 18.26 -19.95
CA PHE A 166 26.34 19.63 -20.25
C PHE A 166 27.66 19.74 -21.03
N PHE A 167 28.63 18.85 -20.80
CA PHE A 167 29.89 18.87 -21.53
C PHE A 167 29.80 18.22 -22.91
N ILE A 168 28.85 17.31 -23.11
CA ILE A 168 28.69 16.55 -24.36
C ILE A 168 27.79 17.31 -25.34
N GLU A 169 26.65 17.80 -24.86
CA GLU A 169 25.63 18.41 -25.70
C GLU A 169 25.76 19.94 -25.68
N ASP A 170 26.00 20.53 -26.85
CA ASP A 170 25.86 21.97 -27.03
C ASP A 170 24.40 22.32 -27.27
N ARG A 171 23.79 23.09 -26.35
CA ARG A 171 22.40 23.52 -26.50
C ARG A 171 22.18 24.33 -27.79
N TYR A 172 23.20 25.05 -28.26
CA TYR A 172 23.07 26.00 -29.39
C TYR A 172 23.20 25.37 -30.77
N SER A 173 23.59 24.09 -30.87
CA SER A 173 23.56 23.38 -32.14
C SER A 173 22.16 22.88 -32.50
N PHE A 174 21.28 22.69 -31.50
CA PHE A 174 19.91 22.16 -31.61
C PHE A 174 19.75 21.04 -32.66
N GLU A 175 20.76 20.17 -32.81
CA GLU A 175 20.53 18.88 -33.43
C GLU A 175 19.68 18.08 -32.43
N GLN A 176 18.52 17.58 -32.85
CA GLN A 176 17.74 16.66 -32.03
C GLN A 176 18.59 15.42 -31.80
N THR A 177 19.30 15.39 -30.68
CA THR A 177 20.02 14.21 -30.22
C THR A 177 18.99 13.16 -29.82
N THR A 178 18.55 12.38 -30.82
CA THR A 178 17.87 11.11 -30.59
C THR A 178 18.83 10.23 -29.83
N ILE A 179 18.48 9.93 -28.57
CA ILE A 179 19.29 9.16 -27.62
C ILE A 179 19.77 7.81 -28.22
N LEU A 180 19.09 7.31 -29.24
CA LEU A 180 19.36 6.05 -29.93
C LEU A 180 20.19 6.15 -31.22
N GLN A 181 20.43 7.34 -31.80
CA GLN A 181 21.08 7.49 -33.12
C GLN A 181 22.23 8.51 -33.18
N GLY A 182 22.48 9.29 -32.13
CA GLY A 182 23.56 10.29 -32.10
C GLY A 182 24.86 9.79 -31.47
N ASN A 183 25.97 10.49 -31.75
CA ASN A 183 27.33 10.36 -31.20
C ASN A 183 27.39 10.57 -29.66
N ILE A 184 26.60 9.82 -28.91
CA ILE A 184 26.54 9.86 -27.46
C ILE A 184 27.72 9.03 -26.95
N THR A 185 28.60 9.67 -26.19
CA THR A 185 29.80 9.01 -25.66
C THR A 185 29.42 7.77 -24.84
N SER A 186 30.28 6.74 -24.85
CA SER A 186 30.05 5.51 -24.08
C SER A 186 29.78 5.79 -22.59
N ILE A 187 30.32 6.89 -22.06
CA ILE A 187 30.15 7.34 -20.67
C ILE A 187 28.67 7.61 -20.34
N THR A 188 27.94 8.30 -21.21
CA THR A 188 26.51 8.62 -21.00
C THR A 188 25.63 7.38 -20.97
N TRP A 189 25.94 6.36 -21.78
CA TRP A 189 25.24 5.07 -21.74
C TRP A 189 25.49 4.31 -20.45
N ILE A 190 26.74 4.29 -19.98
CA ILE A 190 27.12 3.65 -18.71
C ILE A 190 26.37 4.31 -17.54
N LEU A 191 26.38 5.65 -17.48
CA LEU A 191 25.68 6.40 -16.44
C LEU A 191 24.16 6.21 -16.50
N GLY A 192 23.58 6.23 -17.69
CA GLY A 192 22.16 5.91 -17.89
C GLY A 192 21.84 4.50 -17.38
N GLY A 193 22.66 3.50 -17.72
CA GLY A 193 22.53 2.13 -17.24
C GLY A 193 22.59 2.01 -15.71
N ILE A 194 23.51 2.72 -15.05
CA ILE A 194 23.59 2.76 -13.58
C ILE A 194 22.31 3.34 -12.98
N ILE A 195 21.77 4.43 -13.54
CA ILE A 195 20.52 5.04 -13.08
C ILE A 195 19.36 4.06 -13.24
N LEU A 196 19.25 3.37 -14.38
CA LEU A 196 18.20 2.37 -14.63
C LEU A 196 18.30 1.19 -13.65
N MET A 197 19.50 0.68 -13.41
CA MET A 197 19.75 -0.40 -12.46
C MET A 197 19.36 0.01 -11.03
N LEU A 198 19.82 1.17 -10.56
CA LEU A 198 19.45 1.69 -9.24
C LEU A 198 17.94 1.94 -9.12
N SER A 199 17.31 2.45 -10.18
CA SER A 199 15.87 2.67 -10.24
C SER A 199 15.10 1.36 -10.07
N PHE A 200 15.57 0.30 -10.72
CA PHE A 200 14.97 -1.04 -10.60
C PHE A 200 15.13 -1.61 -9.19
N LEU A 201 16.34 -1.54 -8.61
CA LEU A 201 16.59 -2.02 -7.25
C LEU A 201 15.70 -1.32 -6.21
N ILE A 202 15.61 0.01 -6.28
CA ILE A 202 14.75 0.81 -5.40
C ILE A 202 13.27 0.49 -5.64
N GLY A 203 12.87 0.30 -6.90
CA GLY A 203 11.49 -0.02 -7.25
C GLY A 203 11.05 -1.42 -6.81
N CYS A 204 11.97 -2.40 -6.70
CA CYS A 204 11.65 -3.72 -6.16
C CYS A 204 11.38 -3.69 -4.65
N HIS A 205 12.02 -2.78 -3.91
CA HIS A 205 11.86 -2.65 -2.46
C HIS A 205 10.80 -1.60 -2.08
N GLN A 206 9.53 -2.01 -2.03
CA GLN A 206 8.40 -1.13 -1.75
C GLN A 206 7.59 -1.58 -0.52
N PRO A 207 8.05 -1.27 0.70
CA PRO A 207 7.41 -1.72 1.95
C PRO A 207 6.08 -1.01 2.24
N TRP A 208 5.87 0.18 1.66
CA TRP A 208 4.66 0.96 1.86
C TRP A 208 3.42 0.30 1.23
N LEU A 209 3.60 -0.56 0.21
CA LEU A 209 2.52 -1.30 -0.43
C LEU A 209 1.81 -2.30 0.51
N ASP A 210 2.51 -2.81 1.53
CA ASP A 210 1.96 -3.78 2.47
C ASP A 210 1.03 -3.17 3.52
N ILE A 211 1.06 -1.84 3.67
CA ILE A 211 0.31 -1.13 4.71
C ILE A 211 -1.17 -0.94 4.31
N PHE A 212 -1.50 -1.04 3.02
CA PHE A 212 -2.85 -0.72 2.53
C PHE A 212 -3.87 -1.85 2.71
N ASN A 213 -5.10 -1.42 3.01
CA ASN A 213 -6.27 -2.27 2.98
C ASN A 213 -6.68 -2.61 1.54
N LYS A 214 -7.53 -3.62 1.34
CA LYS A 214 -7.96 -4.07 -0.01
C LYS A 214 -8.53 -2.94 -0.88
N LYS A 215 -9.50 -2.18 -0.36
CA LYS A 215 -10.09 -1.03 -1.07
C LYS A 215 -9.04 0.01 -1.48
N GLU A 216 -8.08 0.26 -0.59
CA GLU A 216 -7.01 1.22 -0.81
C GLU A 216 -5.99 0.72 -1.85
N LYS A 217 -5.74 -0.59 -1.92
CA LYS A 217 -4.94 -1.21 -2.98
C LYS A 217 -5.60 -1.06 -4.36
N TYR A 218 -6.92 -1.20 -4.46
CA TYR A 218 -7.65 -0.94 -5.72
C TYR A 218 -7.58 0.52 -6.13
N ILE A 219 -7.75 1.44 -5.18
CA ILE A 219 -7.59 2.88 -5.45
C ILE A 219 -6.16 3.15 -5.91
N GLY A 220 -5.14 2.70 -5.16
CA GLY A 220 -3.73 2.85 -5.52
C GLY A 220 -3.38 2.27 -6.89
N PHE A 221 -3.94 1.11 -7.23
CA PHE A 221 -3.80 0.49 -8.55
C PHE A 221 -4.41 1.35 -9.66
N GLY A 222 -5.66 1.78 -9.53
CA GLY A 222 -6.32 2.65 -10.52
C GLY A 222 -5.61 4.01 -10.65
N LEU A 223 -5.08 4.51 -9.54
CA LEU A 223 -4.27 5.71 -9.49
C LEU A 223 -2.96 5.56 -10.29
N ILE A 224 -2.23 4.45 -10.14
CA ILE A 224 -1.00 4.25 -10.93
C ILE A 224 -1.31 4.01 -12.41
N LEU A 225 -2.44 3.34 -12.70
CA LEU A 225 -2.91 3.11 -14.08
C LEU A 225 -3.09 4.42 -14.86
N VAL A 226 -3.47 5.51 -14.21
CA VAL A 226 -3.60 6.84 -14.84
C VAL A 226 -2.26 7.60 -14.82
N LEU A 227 -1.51 7.57 -13.73
CA LEU A 227 -0.24 8.32 -13.63
C LEU A 227 0.82 7.84 -14.62
N LEU A 228 0.92 6.53 -14.82
CA LEU A 228 1.98 5.95 -15.64
C LEU A 228 1.89 6.43 -17.11
N PRO A 229 0.75 6.34 -17.80
CA PRO A 229 0.59 6.92 -19.14
C PRO A 229 0.84 8.43 -19.17
N VAL A 230 0.39 9.20 -18.17
CA VAL A 230 0.59 10.66 -18.13
C VAL A 230 2.09 10.99 -18.02
N SER A 231 2.82 10.28 -17.17
CA SER A 231 4.27 10.45 -16.99
C SER A 231 5.05 10.05 -18.25
N LEU A 232 4.69 8.93 -18.89
CA LEU A 232 5.27 8.50 -20.17
C LEU A 232 4.97 9.48 -21.30
N TYR A 233 3.75 10.02 -21.34
CA TYR A 233 3.37 11.04 -22.31
C TYR A 233 4.15 12.34 -22.11
N LEU A 234 4.31 12.81 -20.86
CA LEU A 234 5.13 14.00 -20.57
C LEU A 234 6.58 13.82 -21.04
N MET A 235 7.17 12.64 -20.83
CA MET A 235 8.54 12.33 -21.23
C MET A 235 8.73 12.20 -22.75
N SER A 236 7.74 11.66 -23.47
CA SER A 236 7.84 11.39 -24.92
C SER A 236 7.29 12.51 -25.81
N SER A 237 6.39 13.33 -25.28
CA SER A 237 5.77 14.44 -26.01
C SER A 237 6.70 15.65 -26.13
N ARG A 238 6.37 16.56 -27.05
CA ARG A 238 7.08 17.83 -27.22
C ARG A 238 6.73 18.88 -26.15
N LEU A 239 5.89 18.54 -25.16
CA LEU A 239 5.47 19.49 -24.12
C LEU A 239 6.63 19.97 -23.24
N LEU A 240 7.64 19.12 -23.01
CA LEU A 240 8.84 19.46 -22.25
C LEU A 240 9.96 20.07 -23.10
N MET A 241 9.74 20.28 -24.41
CA MET A 241 10.71 20.95 -25.28
C MET A 241 11.19 22.32 -24.76
N PRO A 242 10.31 23.20 -24.21
CA PRO A 242 10.76 24.47 -23.61
C PRO A 242 11.70 24.25 -22.42
N VAL A 243 11.54 23.15 -21.69
CA VAL A 243 12.39 22.78 -20.55
C VAL A 243 13.75 22.28 -21.03
N TYR A 244 13.76 21.46 -22.07
CA TYR A 244 14.99 20.93 -22.67
C TYR A 244 15.82 22.01 -23.37
N ALA A 245 15.16 23.00 -23.99
CA ALA A 245 15.83 24.11 -24.67
C ALA A 245 16.49 25.13 -23.71
N TYR A 246 16.02 25.18 -22.46
CA TYR A 246 16.46 26.18 -21.49
C TYR A 246 17.88 25.95 -20.97
N SER A 247 18.22 24.70 -20.65
CA SER A 247 19.53 24.31 -20.11
C SER A 247 19.75 22.82 -20.33
N THR A 248 20.97 22.45 -20.73
CA THR A 248 21.35 21.05 -20.94
C THR A 248 21.38 20.27 -19.61
N ILE A 249 21.75 20.94 -18.52
CA ILE A 249 21.76 20.34 -17.17
C ILE A 249 20.33 20.02 -16.73
N VAL A 250 19.40 20.95 -16.97
CA VAL A 250 17.96 20.73 -16.70
C VAL A 250 17.44 19.55 -17.51
N LYS A 251 17.78 19.50 -18.80
CA LYS A 251 17.39 18.39 -19.69
C LYS A 251 17.85 17.06 -19.11
N GLY A 252 19.12 16.95 -18.71
CA GLY A 252 19.65 15.73 -18.08
C GLY A 252 18.93 15.37 -16.79
N PHE A 253 18.73 16.33 -15.90
CA PHE A 253 18.07 16.11 -14.61
C PHE A 253 16.63 15.64 -14.80
N THR A 254 15.89 16.31 -15.68
CA THR A 254 14.48 16.02 -15.97
C THR A 254 14.33 14.63 -16.59
N LEU A 255 15.10 14.31 -17.64
CA LEU A 255 15.05 12.99 -18.30
C LEU A 255 15.38 11.85 -17.34
N SER A 256 16.47 11.94 -16.58
CA SER A 256 16.85 10.88 -15.64
C SER A 256 15.86 10.73 -14.49
N THR A 257 15.29 11.84 -14.01
CA THR A 257 14.27 11.79 -12.95
C THR A 257 12.98 11.16 -13.46
N PHE A 258 12.55 11.49 -14.68
CA PHE A 258 11.41 10.83 -15.33
C PHE A 258 11.65 9.34 -15.54
N ALA A 259 12.86 8.93 -15.97
CA ALA A 259 13.21 7.52 -16.10
C ALA A 259 13.06 6.78 -14.75
N PHE A 260 13.59 7.35 -13.67
CA PHE A 260 13.41 6.81 -12.32
C PHE A 260 11.94 6.72 -11.92
N ILE A 261 11.16 7.81 -12.05
CA ILE A 261 9.75 7.86 -11.67
C ILE A 261 8.94 6.82 -12.45
N ASN A 262 9.15 6.71 -13.77
CA ASN A 262 8.42 5.74 -14.59
C ASN A 262 8.75 4.30 -14.18
N ILE A 263 10.02 3.95 -13.96
CA ILE A 263 10.41 2.61 -13.47
C ILE A 263 9.78 2.34 -12.10
N TYR A 264 9.83 3.32 -11.19
CA TYR A 264 9.23 3.20 -9.88
C TYR A 264 7.71 2.99 -9.96
N LEU A 265 7.01 3.71 -10.84
CA LEU A 265 5.57 3.54 -11.07
C LEU A 265 5.24 2.18 -11.69
N ILE A 266 6.03 1.69 -12.66
CA ILE A 266 5.85 0.36 -13.27
C ILE A 266 6.00 -0.73 -12.21
N LEU A 267 7.04 -0.66 -11.38
CA LEU A 267 7.26 -1.64 -10.32
C LEU A 267 6.20 -1.53 -9.22
N SER A 268 5.71 -0.31 -8.93
CA SER A 268 4.55 -0.11 -8.04
C SER A 268 3.28 -0.73 -8.61
N PHE A 269 3.03 -0.55 -9.90
CA PHE A 269 1.89 -1.14 -10.60
C PHE A 269 1.92 -2.66 -10.50
N LEU A 270 3.06 -3.26 -10.81
CA LEU A 270 3.26 -4.71 -10.70
C LEU A 270 3.13 -5.19 -9.24
N GLY A 271 3.69 -4.44 -8.29
CA GLY A 271 3.59 -4.73 -6.86
C GLY A 271 2.15 -4.74 -6.35
N PHE A 272 1.31 -3.79 -6.79
CA PHE A 272 -0.12 -3.84 -6.51
C PHE A 272 -0.78 -5.03 -7.19
N LEU A 273 -0.56 -5.21 -8.51
CA LEU A 273 -1.16 -6.30 -9.30
C LEU A 273 -0.94 -7.68 -8.66
N LEU A 274 0.29 -7.97 -8.23
CA LEU A 274 0.65 -9.24 -7.59
C LEU A 274 0.04 -9.40 -6.18
N ARG A 275 -0.24 -8.30 -5.48
CA ARG A 275 -0.77 -8.31 -4.10
C ARG A 275 -2.30 -8.15 -4.04
N LEU A 276 -2.98 -7.91 -5.16
CA LEU A 276 -4.45 -7.87 -5.26
C LEU A 276 -5.13 -9.21 -4.85
N PRO A 277 -4.63 -10.41 -5.27
CA PRO A 277 -5.26 -11.68 -4.90
C PRO A 277 -5.11 -12.01 -3.40
N ALA A 278 -4.04 -11.55 -2.77
CA ALA A 278 -3.72 -11.81 -1.35
C ALA A 278 -4.55 -10.98 -0.36
N ALA A 279 -5.27 -9.95 -0.82
CA ALA A 279 -6.03 -9.05 0.05
C ALA A 279 -7.33 -9.67 0.58
N SER A 280 -7.79 -10.81 0.04
CA SER A 280 -8.92 -11.59 0.56
C SER A 280 -8.67 -12.15 1.97
N LEU A 281 -7.41 -12.28 2.37
CA LEU A 281 -7.01 -12.75 3.70
C LEU A 281 -7.20 -11.69 4.79
N TYR A 282 -7.06 -10.41 4.46
CA TYR A 282 -7.20 -9.30 5.41
C TYR A 282 -8.67 -8.90 5.64
N ASP A 283 -9.52 -9.10 4.64
CA ASP A 283 -10.98 -8.92 4.77
C ASP A 283 -11.56 -9.90 5.81
N ARG A 284 -10.98 -11.11 5.97
CA ARG A 284 -11.39 -12.06 7.03
C ARG A 284 -11.17 -11.49 8.43
N VAL A 285 -10.01 -10.86 8.68
CA VAL A 285 -9.67 -10.26 9.99
C VAL A 285 -10.49 -9.00 10.28
N SER A 286 -10.81 -8.22 9.24
CA SER A 286 -11.66 -7.03 9.39
C SER A 286 -13.14 -7.40 9.62
N ALA A 287 -13.59 -8.50 9.01
CA ALA A 287 -14.89 -9.10 9.30
C ALA A 287 -14.96 -9.59 10.76
N GLU A 288 -13.86 -10.14 11.29
CA GLU A 288 -13.72 -10.58 12.69
C GLU A 288 -14.06 -9.45 13.67
N ILE A 289 -13.53 -8.24 13.46
CA ILE A 289 -13.76 -7.06 14.32
C ILE A 289 -15.23 -6.58 14.28
N VAL A 290 -15.89 -6.65 13.11
CA VAL A 290 -17.30 -6.22 12.95
C VAL A 290 -18.28 -7.23 13.58
N SER A 291 -17.93 -8.52 13.61
CA SER A 291 -18.71 -9.54 14.32
C SER A 291 -18.64 -9.41 15.85
N ILE A 292 -17.51 -8.94 16.41
CA ILE A 292 -17.32 -8.75 17.87
C ILE A 292 -18.26 -7.71 18.44
N THR A 293 -18.44 -6.57 17.76
CA THR A 293 -19.33 -5.50 18.23
C THR A 293 -20.79 -5.95 18.22
N LYS A 294 -21.17 -6.79 17.26
CA LYS A 294 -22.52 -7.34 17.15
C LYS A 294 -22.84 -8.38 18.24
N ILE A 295 -21.87 -9.24 18.58
CA ILE A 295 -22.01 -10.21 19.69
C ILE A 295 -22.08 -9.47 21.03
N SER A 296 -21.21 -8.48 21.25
CA SER A 296 -21.21 -7.67 22.47
C SER A 296 -22.50 -6.85 22.64
N GLN A 297 -23.09 -6.35 21.55
CA GLN A 297 -24.39 -5.67 21.55
C GLN A 297 -25.56 -6.61 21.83
N MET A 298 -25.56 -7.84 21.29
CA MET A 298 -26.60 -8.85 21.57
C MET A 298 -26.61 -9.28 23.03
N ILE A 299 -25.44 -9.48 23.64
CA ILE A 299 -25.32 -9.85 25.06
C ILE A 299 -25.75 -8.69 25.97
N SER A 300 -25.50 -7.44 25.56
CA SER A 300 -25.94 -6.25 26.31
C SER A 300 -27.45 -5.97 26.21
N ALA A 301 -28.15 -6.60 25.26
CA ALA A 301 -29.56 -6.34 24.96
C ALA A 301 -30.57 -7.18 25.78
N ASN A 302 -30.10 -8.02 26.72
CA ASN A 302 -30.96 -8.86 27.58
C ASN A 302 -31.87 -9.83 26.78
N GLU A 303 -31.43 -10.24 25.58
CA GLU A 303 -32.13 -11.18 24.72
C GLU A 303 -31.73 -12.64 25.00
N ASN A 304 -32.66 -13.55 24.66
CA ASN A 304 -32.61 -14.99 24.90
C ASN A 304 -31.23 -15.61 24.60
N ILE A 305 -30.58 -16.16 25.63
CA ILE A 305 -29.21 -16.72 25.54
C ILE A 305 -29.06 -17.80 24.46
N GLN A 306 -30.15 -18.47 24.12
CA GLN A 306 -30.18 -19.44 23.03
C GLN A 306 -29.81 -18.81 21.68
N GLN A 307 -30.30 -17.59 21.40
CA GLN A 307 -29.98 -16.85 20.17
C GLN A 307 -28.51 -16.45 20.11
N VAL A 308 -27.89 -16.22 21.28
CA VAL A 308 -26.46 -15.94 21.39
C VAL A 308 -25.65 -17.19 21.04
N PHE A 309 -26.00 -18.36 21.59
CA PHE A 309 -25.33 -19.61 21.25
C PHE A 309 -25.50 -19.98 19.78
N ASP A 310 -26.71 -19.84 19.22
CA ASP A 310 -26.97 -20.09 17.80
C ASP A 310 -26.13 -19.17 16.91
N SER A 311 -26.03 -17.89 17.27
CA SER A 311 -25.19 -16.92 16.57
C SER A 311 -23.71 -17.33 16.63
N ILE A 312 -23.19 -17.67 17.80
CA ILE A 312 -21.79 -18.09 17.98
C ILE A 312 -21.45 -19.28 17.07
N VAL A 313 -22.29 -20.31 17.07
CA VAL A 313 -22.06 -21.51 16.25
C VAL A 313 -22.18 -21.19 14.75
N GLN A 314 -23.12 -20.33 14.36
CA GLN A 314 -23.25 -19.88 12.97
C GLN A 314 -22.01 -19.11 12.50
N TYR A 315 -21.46 -18.23 13.33
CA TYR A 315 -20.21 -17.54 13.04
C TYR A 315 -19.02 -18.50 12.98
N ALA A 316 -18.92 -19.43 13.92
CA ALA A 316 -17.88 -20.46 13.91
C ALA A 316 -17.88 -21.25 12.59
N CYS A 317 -19.06 -21.73 12.16
CA CYS A 317 -19.23 -22.48 10.92
C CYS A 317 -18.80 -21.68 9.68
N LYS A 318 -19.11 -20.38 9.67
CA LYS A 318 -18.75 -19.48 8.57
C LYS A 318 -17.25 -19.15 8.54
N LEU A 319 -16.64 -18.90 9.70
CA LEU A 319 -15.22 -18.52 9.81
C LEU A 319 -14.26 -19.65 9.44
N THR A 320 -14.62 -20.89 9.79
CA THR A 320 -13.83 -22.09 9.50
C THR A 320 -14.22 -22.76 8.17
N GLU A 321 -15.23 -22.21 7.48
CA GLU A 321 -15.81 -22.75 6.23
C GLU A 321 -16.19 -24.23 6.38
N SER A 322 -16.83 -24.58 7.50
CA SER A 322 -17.10 -25.97 7.90
C SER A 322 -18.42 -26.50 7.40
N ASP A 323 -18.52 -27.83 7.32
CA ASP A 323 -19.77 -28.51 6.94
C ASP A 323 -20.76 -28.54 8.09
N ALA A 324 -20.27 -28.61 9.34
CA ALA A 324 -21.07 -28.51 10.55
C ALA A 324 -20.26 -27.92 11.72
N CYS A 325 -20.95 -27.26 12.64
CA CYS A 325 -20.42 -26.77 13.91
C CYS A 325 -21.44 -26.99 15.02
N TRP A 326 -20.95 -27.16 16.25
CA TRP A 326 -21.81 -27.24 17.42
C TRP A 326 -21.08 -26.79 18.67
N LEU A 327 -21.85 -26.42 19.69
CA LEU A 327 -21.36 -26.01 21.00
C LEU A 327 -21.85 -26.99 22.05
N GLU A 328 -20.91 -27.62 22.74
CA GLU A 328 -21.16 -28.44 23.92
C GLU A 328 -20.90 -27.63 25.18
N MET A 329 -21.75 -27.82 26.19
CA MET A 329 -21.57 -27.20 27.50
C MET A 329 -21.29 -28.29 28.54
N GLY A 330 -20.29 -28.06 29.39
CA GLY A 330 -19.91 -29.04 30.40
C GLY A 330 -20.94 -29.13 31.52
N ARG A 331 -21.33 -30.35 31.89
CA ARG A 331 -22.10 -30.63 33.12
C ARG A 331 -21.19 -31.29 34.16
N GLN A 332 -21.58 -31.25 35.43
CA GLN A 332 -20.98 -32.11 36.46
C GLN A 332 -20.94 -33.57 36.00
N GLU A 333 -19.85 -34.26 36.37
CA GLU A 333 -19.20 -35.46 35.82
C GLU A 333 -20.04 -36.69 35.40
N SER A 334 -21.38 -36.69 35.49
CA SER A 334 -22.18 -37.91 35.38
C SER A 334 -23.32 -37.91 34.33
N GLN A 335 -23.55 -36.82 33.57
CA GLN A 335 -24.72 -36.74 32.66
C GLN A 335 -24.44 -36.30 31.21
N GLY A 336 -23.20 -36.45 30.72
CA GLY A 336 -22.83 -36.08 29.34
C GLY A 336 -22.75 -34.57 29.12
N SER A 337 -22.32 -34.15 27.94
CA SER A 337 -22.21 -32.73 27.55
C SER A 337 -23.34 -32.39 26.59
N PRO A 338 -24.40 -31.68 27.03
CA PRO A 338 -25.49 -31.30 26.13
C PRO A 338 -24.99 -30.36 25.03
N ILE A 339 -25.44 -30.62 23.79
CA ILE A 339 -25.27 -29.70 22.68
C ILE A 339 -26.32 -28.60 22.81
N VAL A 340 -25.88 -27.37 23.10
CA VAL A 340 -26.78 -26.23 23.31
C VAL A 340 -27.07 -25.46 22.02
N ALA A 341 -26.21 -25.56 21.01
CA ALA A 341 -26.43 -24.96 19.70
C ALA A 341 -25.68 -25.74 18.62
N SER A 342 -26.21 -25.75 17.40
CA SER A 342 -25.61 -26.46 16.27
C SER A 342 -26.01 -25.87 14.93
N VAL A 343 -25.13 -25.97 13.94
CA VAL A 343 -25.41 -25.66 12.53
C VAL A 343 -25.07 -26.87 11.67
N ASN A 344 -26.00 -27.23 10.77
CA ASN A 344 -25.88 -28.37 9.84
C ASN A 344 -25.64 -29.74 10.51
N LEU A 345 -26.06 -29.89 11.76
CA LEU A 345 -26.08 -31.15 12.49
C LEU A 345 -27.49 -31.74 12.42
N SER A 346 -27.62 -33.00 12.00
CA SER A 346 -28.93 -33.67 12.01
C SER A 346 -29.35 -34.02 13.44
N ASP A 347 -30.65 -34.15 13.72
CA ASP A 347 -31.11 -34.49 15.08
C ASP A 347 -30.64 -35.87 15.53
N ILE A 348 -30.42 -36.78 14.59
CA ILE A 348 -29.79 -38.08 14.84
C ILE A 348 -28.34 -37.88 15.30
N ASP A 349 -27.56 -37.07 14.58
CA ASP A 349 -26.17 -36.77 14.93
C ASP A 349 -26.07 -36.07 16.30
N LYS A 350 -26.99 -35.13 16.61
CA LYS A 350 -27.06 -34.46 17.93
C LYS A 350 -27.28 -35.44 19.07
N ASN A 351 -28.24 -36.35 18.92
CA ASN A 351 -28.57 -37.34 19.95
C ASN A 351 -27.42 -38.31 20.19
N ILE A 352 -26.72 -38.71 19.13
CA ILE A 352 -25.55 -39.61 19.19
C ILE A 352 -24.38 -38.92 19.90
N LEU A 353 -24.09 -37.65 19.54
CA LEU A 353 -22.98 -36.88 20.10
C LEU A 353 -23.20 -36.44 21.55
N SER A 354 -24.44 -36.26 21.98
CA SER A 354 -24.78 -35.85 23.36
C SER A 354 -24.67 -36.99 24.39
N GLN A 355 -24.44 -38.23 23.95
CA GLN A 355 -24.32 -39.37 24.87
C GLN A 355 -22.99 -39.36 25.64
N PRO A 356 -23.01 -39.76 26.93
CA PRO A 356 -21.78 -39.85 27.72
C PRO A 356 -20.86 -40.93 27.16
N ALA A 357 -19.83 -40.50 26.43
CA ALA A 357 -18.71 -41.34 26.02
C ALA A 357 -17.53 -41.06 26.94
N GLY A 358 -17.02 -42.09 27.63
CA GLY A 358 -15.93 -42.00 28.63
C GLY A 358 -14.70 -41.22 28.14
N ARG A 359 -13.65 -41.88 27.64
CA ARG A 359 -12.47 -41.19 27.06
C ARG A 359 -12.80 -40.56 25.68
N SER A 360 -13.65 -39.54 25.67
CA SER A 360 -14.03 -38.78 24.47
C SER A 360 -12.98 -37.71 24.11
N LEU A 361 -13.11 -37.15 22.91
CA LEU A 361 -12.28 -36.03 22.48
C LEU A 361 -12.55 -34.81 23.37
N GLY A 362 -13.80 -34.61 23.79
CA GLY A 362 -14.20 -33.56 24.72
C GLY A 362 -13.51 -33.69 26.09
N HIS A 363 -13.43 -34.90 26.64
CA HIS A 363 -12.70 -35.14 27.89
C HIS A 363 -11.23 -34.71 27.82
N ARG A 364 -10.55 -35.00 26.71
CA ARG A 364 -9.14 -34.60 26.53
C ARG A 364 -8.98 -33.08 26.41
N VAL A 365 -9.93 -32.39 25.77
CA VAL A 365 -9.96 -30.92 25.68
C VAL A 365 -10.21 -30.31 27.06
N ILE A 366 -11.07 -30.92 27.88
CA ILE A 366 -11.34 -30.50 29.26
C ILE A 366 -10.10 -30.69 30.16
N GLU A 367 -9.47 -31.86 30.09
CA GLU A 367 -8.31 -32.24 30.90
C GLU A 367 -7.09 -31.36 30.59
N ASN A 368 -6.77 -31.22 29.30
CA ASN A 368 -5.58 -30.48 28.87
C ASN A 368 -5.81 -28.96 28.76
N LYS A 369 -7.07 -28.51 28.66
CA LYS A 369 -7.43 -27.09 28.39
C LYS A 369 -6.80 -26.55 27.10
N GLU A 370 -6.54 -27.44 26.15
CA GLU A 370 -5.87 -27.11 24.89
C GLU A 370 -6.79 -27.41 23.70
N PRO A 371 -6.74 -26.56 22.64
CA PRO A 371 -7.46 -26.82 21.42
C PRO A 371 -6.85 -28.01 20.67
N VAL A 372 -7.70 -28.78 19.96
CA VAL A 372 -7.31 -30.00 19.26
C VAL A 372 -7.68 -29.93 17.78
N LEU A 373 -6.68 -30.18 16.93
CA LEU A 373 -6.83 -30.38 15.50
C LEU A 373 -6.75 -31.88 15.15
N ILE A 374 -7.81 -32.39 14.53
CA ILE A 374 -7.89 -33.75 13.98
C ILE A 374 -7.89 -33.66 12.46
N HIS A 375 -6.77 -34.02 11.84
CA HIS A 375 -6.67 -34.08 10.38
C HIS A 375 -7.44 -35.27 9.78
N ASN A 376 -7.54 -36.40 10.50
CA ASN A 376 -8.25 -37.58 10.01
C ASN A 376 -8.85 -38.39 11.16
N VAL A 377 -10.18 -38.33 11.30
CA VAL A 377 -10.95 -39.06 12.33
C VAL A 377 -10.77 -40.58 12.23
N SER A 378 -10.52 -41.14 11.04
CA SER A 378 -10.34 -42.59 10.90
C SER A 378 -8.98 -43.08 11.42
N LYS A 379 -7.98 -42.19 11.48
CA LYS A 379 -6.58 -42.51 11.80
C LYS A 379 -6.11 -41.99 13.16
N ASP A 380 -6.91 -41.17 13.83
CA ASP A 380 -6.51 -40.51 15.06
C ASP A 380 -7.09 -41.24 16.29
N ASP A 381 -6.22 -41.78 17.14
CA ASP A 381 -6.62 -42.55 18.32
C ASP A 381 -7.52 -41.76 19.28
N ARG A 382 -7.39 -40.43 19.29
CA ARG A 382 -8.20 -39.51 20.10
C ARG A 382 -9.68 -39.52 19.71
N THR A 383 -10.00 -40.08 18.53
CA THR A 383 -11.35 -40.11 17.96
C THR A 383 -11.97 -41.51 17.90
N ALA A 384 -11.45 -42.47 18.67
CA ALA A 384 -11.99 -43.84 18.76
C ALA A 384 -13.51 -43.90 19.00
N HIS A 385 -14.05 -43.07 19.90
CA HIS A 385 -15.49 -42.98 20.17
C HIS A 385 -16.30 -42.49 18.94
N LEU A 386 -15.79 -41.50 18.18
CA LEU A 386 -16.48 -40.99 16.98
C LEU A 386 -16.55 -42.05 15.87
N ARG A 387 -15.56 -42.93 15.78
CA ARG A 387 -15.55 -44.05 14.83
C ARG A 387 -16.61 -45.10 15.16
N LEU A 388 -16.83 -45.39 16.44
CA LEU A 388 -17.89 -46.31 16.90
C LEU A 388 -19.29 -45.80 16.58
N LEU A 389 -19.44 -44.47 16.51
CA LEU A 389 -20.72 -43.79 16.26
C LEU A 389 -21.01 -43.60 14.76
N ASN A 390 -20.19 -44.16 13.87
CA ASN A 390 -20.32 -44.11 12.40
C ASN A 390 -20.54 -42.69 11.83
N ILE A 391 -19.87 -41.69 12.42
CA ILE A 391 -20.07 -40.28 12.08
C ILE A 391 -19.47 -39.96 10.70
N LYS A 392 -20.18 -39.17 9.90
CA LYS A 392 -19.82 -38.80 8.52
C LYS A 392 -18.66 -37.81 8.38
N TRP A 393 -18.15 -37.26 9.49
CA TRP A 393 -17.11 -36.24 9.52
C TRP A 393 -15.71 -36.87 9.50
N LYS A 394 -14.81 -36.31 8.69
CA LYS A 394 -13.47 -36.87 8.47
C LYS A 394 -12.35 -36.01 9.04
N SER A 395 -12.58 -34.74 9.32
CA SER A 395 -11.67 -33.86 10.07
C SER A 395 -12.45 -32.96 11.00
N LEU A 396 -11.80 -32.52 12.09
CA LEU A 396 -12.48 -31.86 13.19
C LEU A 396 -11.54 -30.93 13.98
N LEU A 397 -12.08 -29.80 14.42
CA LEU A 397 -11.50 -28.90 15.41
C LEU A 397 -12.33 -28.96 16.69
N ALA A 398 -11.67 -28.95 17.84
CA ALA A 398 -12.32 -28.83 19.14
C ALA A 398 -11.56 -27.79 19.97
N VAL A 399 -12.25 -26.74 20.41
CA VAL A 399 -11.63 -25.60 21.10
C VAL A 399 -12.34 -25.36 22.44
N PRO A 400 -11.60 -25.27 23.56
CA PRO A 400 -12.21 -25.06 24.87
C PRO A 400 -12.68 -23.62 25.05
N LEU A 401 -13.85 -23.46 25.67
CA LEU A 401 -14.31 -22.22 26.30
C LEU A 401 -13.85 -22.22 27.75
N ILE A 402 -12.87 -21.39 28.09
CA ILE A 402 -12.25 -21.33 29.42
C ILE A 402 -12.73 -20.09 30.16
N LYS A 403 -13.34 -20.28 31.33
CA LYS A 403 -13.72 -19.22 32.28
C LYS A 403 -13.15 -19.54 33.65
N ASP A 404 -12.51 -18.56 34.30
CA ASP A 404 -11.90 -18.72 35.64
C ASP A 404 -11.05 -19.98 35.78
N SER A 405 -10.24 -20.27 34.75
CA SER A 405 -9.38 -21.46 34.65
C SER A 405 -10.12 -22.81 34.61
N ARG A 406 -11.42 -22.83 34.30
CA ARG A 406 -12.23 -24.04 34.08
C ARG A 406 -12.79 -24.07 32.66
N VAL A 407 -12.84 -25.26 32.05
CA VAL A 407 -13.50 -25.43 30.74
C VAL A 407 -14.99 -25.50 30.99
N VAL A 408 -15.73 -24.48 30.54
CA VAL A 408 -17.18 -24.38 30.70
C VAL A 408 -17.92 -24.97 29.50
N GLY A 409 -17.30 -24.99 28.32
CA GLY A 409 -17.85 -25.61 27.13
C GLY A 409 -16.78 -25.89 26.07
N ILE A 410 -17.18 -26.48 24.96
CA ILE A 410 -16.30 -26.81 23.85
C ILE A 410 -17.00 -26.48 22.54
N LEU A 411 -16.31 -25.70 21.70
CA LEU A 411 -16.77 -25.34 20.37
C LEU A 411 -16.15 -26.27 19.34
N TYR A 412 -17.00 -26.89 18.54
CA TYR A 412 -16.60 -27.89 17.54
C TYR A 412 -16.83 -27.39 16.11
N SER A 413 -15.96 -27.86 15.22
CA SER A 413 -16.02 -27.57 13.79
C SER A 413 -15.64 -28.81 12.99
N ALA A 414 -16.48 -29.25 12.06
CA ALA A 414 -16.31 -30.51 11.36
C ALA A 414 -16.42 -30.36 9.84
N LYS A 415 -15.64 -31.17 9.12
CA LYS A 415 -15.69 -31.30 7.65
C LYS A 415 -15.78 -32.75 7.20
N LYS A 416 -16.42 -32.99 6.06
CA LYS A 416 -16.59 -34.31 5.42
C LYS A 416 -15.31 -34.83 4.75
N TYR A 417 -14.28 -33.99 4.62
CA TYR A 417 -12.99 -34.32 4.01
C TYR A 417 -11.88 -34.40 5.06
N SER A 418 -10.95 -35.35 4.91
CA SER A 418 -9.72 -35.42 5.73
C SER A 418 -8.74 -34.31 5.31
N TYR A 419 -7.88 -33.87 6.22
CA TYR A 419 -6.87 -32.81 6.03
C TYR A 419 -7.45 -31.47 5.55
N ALA A 420 -8.73 -31.22 5.83
CA ALA A 420 -9.43 -30.01 5.39
C ALA A 420 -9.33 -28.83 6.38
N PHE A 421 -8.67 -29.05 7.51
CA PHE A 421 -8.33 -28.04 8.50
C PHE A 421 -6.81 -27.95 8.67
N ASP A 422 -6.32 -26.72 8.82
CA ASP A 422 -4.94 -26.38 9.13
C ASP A 422 -4.82 -25.62 10.46
N GLU A 423 -3.58 -25.31 10.86
CA GLU A 423 -3.26 -24.50 12.05
C GLU A 423 -3.93 -23.12 12.02
N LYS A 424 -4.14 -22.56 10.84
CA LYS A 424 -4.81 -21.26 10.69
C LYS A 424 -6.30 -21.37 11.04
N ASN A 425 -6.97 -22.44 10.63
CA ASN A 425 -8.35 -22.70 11.04
C ASN A 425 -8.46 -22.92 12.56
N LEU A 426 -7.52 -23.67 13.15
CA LEU A 426 -7.44 -23.85 14.61
C LEU A 426 -7.29 -22.50 15.32
N ASN A 427 -6.33 -21.67 14.91
CA ASN A 427 -6.09 -20.34 15.50
C ASN A 427 -7.30 -19.41 15.34
N THR A 428 -8.01 -19.48 14.22
CA THR A 428 -9.23 -18.69 13.98
C THR A 428 -10.33 -19.08 14.97
N LEU A 429 -10.56 -20.38 15.15
CA LEU A 429 -11.58 -20.88 16.07
C LEU A 429 -11.21 -20.63 17.55
N THR A 430 -9.93 -20.76 17.89
CA THR A 430 -9.38 -20.42 19.22
C THR A 430 -9.57 -18.94 19.55
N SER A 431 -9.32 -18.05 18.58
CA SER A 431 -9.53 -16.62 18.78
C SER A 431 -11.00 -16.28 19.02
N LEU A 432 -11.92 -16.90 18.27
CA LEU A 432 -13.35 -16.78 18.50
C LEU A 432 -13.75 -17.25 19.90
N ALA A 433 -13.26 -18.41 20.34
CA ALA A 433 -13.53 -18.96 21.67
C ALA A 433 -13.09 -18.02 22.81
N ILE A 434 -11.91 -17.42 22.70
CA ILE A 434 -11.41 -16.43 23.66
C ILE A 434 -12.35 -15.21 23.71
N GLN A 435 -12.75 -14.70 22.55
CA GLN A 435 -13.64 -13.54 22.44
C GLN A 435 -15.03 -13.84 23.00
N VAL A 436 -15.57 -15.03 22.76
CA VAL A 436 -16.84 -15.51 23.33
C VAL A 436 -16.76 -15.54 24.86
N ASN A 437 -15.67 -16.03 25.45
CA ASN A 437 -15.51 -16.04 26.91
C ASN A 437 -15.48 -14.63 27.50
N ILE A 438 -14.82 -13.69 26.83
CA ILE A 438 -14.78 -12.27 27.25
C ILE A 438 -16.19 -11.67 27.20
N ALA A 439 -16.91 -11.90 26.09
CA ALA A 439 -18.24 -11.34 25.89
C ALA A 439 -19.28 -11.91 26.87
N LEU A 440 -19.18 -13.20 27.21
CA LEU A 440 -20.05 -13.89 28.17
C LEU A 440 -19.69 -13.63 29.64
N GLY A 441 -18.67 -12.81 29.92
CA GLY A 441 -18.04 -12.64 31.24
C GLY A 441 -18.98 -12.38 32.42
N ASN A 442 -20.15 -11.77 32.20
CA ASN A 442 -21.12 -11.43 33.26
C ASN A 442 -22.35 -12.33 33.37
N SER A 443 -22.51 -13.34 32.49
CA SER A 443 -23.68 -14.23 32.48
C SER A 443 -23.38 -15.53 33.25
N ASP A 444 -24.31 -16.00 34.08
CA ASP A 444 -24.13 -17.22 34.85
C ASP A 444 -24.38 -18.46 33.96
N PHE A 445 -23.29 -19.10 33.58
CA PHE A 445 -23.24 -20.18 32.60
C PHE A 445 -24.08 -21.40 33.03
N ASN A 446 -24.17 -21.65 34.35
CA ASN A 446 -24.86 -22.81 34.92
C ASN A 446 -26.36 -22.54 35.12
N GLY A 447 -26.74 -21.36 35.60
CA GLY A 447 -28.15 -21.01 35.83
C GLY A 447 -29.00 -20.95 34.56
N LEU A 448 -28.37 -20.66 33.41
CA LEU A 448 -29.04 -20.47 32.13
C LEU A 448 -29.25 -21.77 31.34
N VAL A 449 -28.37 -22.76 31.53
CA VAL A 449 -28.57 -24.12 31.01
C VAL A 449 -29.68 -24.84 31.78
N ASP A 450 -29.77 -24.61 33.09
CA ASP A 450 -30.80 -25.19 33.94
C ASP A 450 -32.21 -24.61 33.68
N GLN A 451 -32.33 -23.33 33.28
CA GLN A 451 -33.62 -22.71 32.92
C GLN A 451 -34.22 -23.25 31.61
N ASN A 452 -33.44 -23.32 30.53
CA ASN A 452 -33.95 -23.75 29.22
C ASN A 452 -34.36 -25.24 29.18
N LEU A 453 -33.73 -26.10 29.99
CA LEU A 453 -34.08 -27.52 30.08
C LEU A 453 -35.18 -27.84 31.11
N GLY A 454 -35.55 -26.88 31.96
CA GLY A 454 -36.74 -26.95 32.80
C GLY A 454 -38.02 -26.78 31.97
N ASP A 455 -38.01 -25.84 31.02
CA ASP A 455 -39.13 -25.59 30.12
C ASP A 455 -39.38 -26.76 29.14
N ASP A 456 -38.33 -27.41 28.63
CA ASP A 456 -38.46 -28.52 27.68
C ASP A 456 -38.93 -29.85 28.33
N ARG A 457 -38.75 -29.99 29.66
CA ARG A 457 -39.32 -31.10 30.44
C ARG A 457 -40.80 -30.90 30.74
N ASN A 458 -41.22 -29.68 31.04
CA ASN A 458 -42.64 -29.34 31.26
C ASN A 458 -43.50 -29.45 29.99
N LEU A 459 -42.89 -29.57 28.81
CA LEU A 459 -43.59 -29.78 27.54
C LEU A 459 -43.71 -31.27 27.14
N ARG A 460 -43.07 -32.19 27.88
CA ARG A 460 -43.06 -33.63 27.59
C ARG A 460 -43.82 -34.49 28.61
N ASP A 461 -44.24 -33.91 29.72
CA ASP A 461 -45.23 -34.45 30.65
C ASP A 461 -46.61 -33.87 30.33
#